data_AF-A0A7K9D4T5-F1
#
_entry.id   AF-A0A7K9D4T5-F1
#
_cell.length_a   1.000
_cell.length_b   1.000
_cell.length_c   1.000
_cell.angle_alpha   90.00
_cell.angle_beta   90.00
_cell.angle_gamma   90.00
#
_symmetry.space_group_name_H-M   'P 1'
#
loop_
_entity.id
_entity.type
_entity.pdbx_description
1 polymer ?
#
loop_
_entity_poly.entity_id
_entity_poly.type
_entity_poly.pdbx_seq_one_letter_code
_entity_poly.pdbx_strand_id
1 'polypeptide(L)'
;LPVAVKVTSALTFLATGSFQTATRQLTGISQSAMSNCLAQFLEALQRRAGRYIVFPEIQRGAGAGAASGSASGSALGSNEAAYRNAGNFHSVKMQVVCDAAGAITNVVAKFPGSCPNAAVLENSALARLLEGERPDGAWLLGDGSYPLKPWLMTPIVAPQGPAEERYNALHHAALGVLRRTLAHLRLRFRCLDPARGGGPLQYAP
;
A
#
# COMPACT_ATOMS: atom_id res chain seq x y z
N LEU A 1 2.77 11.70 29.49
CA LEU A 1 2.87 10.24 29.28
C LEU A 1 4.33 9.85 29.11
N PRO A 2 4.83 8.84 29.85
CA PRO A 2 6.17 8.29 29.67
C PRO A 2 6.41 7.82 28.23
N VAL A 3 7.65 7.90 27.74
CA VAL A 3 8.01 7.51 26.36
C VAL A 3 7.64 6.06 26.07
N ALA A 4 7.92 5.15 27.00
CA ALA A 4 7.57 3.74 26.87
C ALA A 4 6.06 3.55 26.62
N VAL A 5 5.21 4.27 27.36
CA VAL A 5 3.75 4.21 27.18
C VAL A 5 3.35 4.72 25.80
N LYS A 6 3.92 5.85 25.34
CA LYS A 6 3.63 6.38 23.99
C LYS A 6 3.99 5.38 22.88
N VAL A 7 5.17 4.76 22.99
CA VAL A 7 5.67 3.80 22.01
C VAL A 7 4.85 2.52 22.03
N THR A 8 4.61 1.94 23.21
CA THR A 8 3.83 0.70 23.34
C THR A 8 2.39 0.91 22.87
N SER A 9 1.73 2.01 23.24
CA SER A 9 0.37 2.30 22.77
C SER A 9 0.29 2.46 21.25
N ALA A 10 1.27 3.14 20.64
CA ALA A 10 1.32 3.30 19.18
C ALA A 10 1.57 1.96 18.45
N LEU A 11 2.48 1.13 18.96
CA LEU A 11 2.74 -0.21 18.40
C LEU A 11 1.54 -1.13 18.55
N THR A 12 0.87 -1.12 19.70
CA THR A 12 -0.37 -1.87 19.93
C THR A 12 -1.45 -1.44 18.95
N PHE A 13 -1.60 -0.14 18.70
CA PHE A 13 -2.54 0.36 17.71
C PHE A 13 -2.20 -0.13 16.29
N LEU A 14 -0.94 -0.03 15.85
CA LEU A 14 -0.51 -0.52 14.54
C LEU A 14 -0.77 -2.03 14.36
N ALA A 15 -0.54 -2.81 15.42
CA ALA A 15 -0.72 -4.26 15.42
C ALA A 15 -2.18 -4.73 15.53
N THR A 16 -3.10 -3.90 16.04
CA THR A 16 -4.50 -4.31 16.29
C THR A 16 -5.53 -3.53 15.47
N GLY A 17 -5.19 -2.31 15.03
CA GLY A 17 -6.07 -1.38 14.33
C GLY A 17 -7.21 -0.80 15.18
N SER A 18 -7.34 -1.18 16.45
CA SER A 18 -8.45 -0.73 17.29
C SER A 18 -7.97 0.22 18.38
N PHE A 19 -8.68 1.35 18.52
CA PHE A 19 -8.53 2.26 19.66
C PHE A 19 -9.23 1.74 20.93
N GLN A 20 -10.20 0.82 20.80
CA GLN A 20 -11.18 0.55 21.86
C GLN A 20 -10.92 -0.75 22.65
N THR A 21 -10.31 -1.77 22.06
CA THR A 21 -10.35 -3.13 22.66
C THR A 21 -9.04 -3.57 23.31
N ALA A 22 -7.88 -3.13 22.84
CA ALA A 22 -6.57 -3.57 23.38
C ALA A 22 -5.84 -2.46 24.16
N THR A 23 -5.77 -1.24 23.61
CA THR A 23 -4.94 -0.16 24.14
C THR A 23 -5.50 0.45 25.43
N ARG A 24 -6.83 0.52 25.58
CA ARG A 24 -7.47 1.04 26.80
C ARG A 24 -7.23 0.13 28.01
N GLN A 25 -7.23 -1.19 27.81
CA GLN A 25 -6.96 -2.17 28.86
C GLN A 25 -5.46 -2.28 29.19
N LEU A 26 -4.58 -2.13 28.20
CA LEU A 26 -3.13 -2.24 28.39
C LEU A 26 -2.47 -0.98 28.96
N THR A 27 -2.93 0.21 28.57
CA THR A 27 -2.24 1.46 28.92
C THR A 27 -3.11 2.50 29.63
N GLY A 28 -4.42 2.29 29.75
CA GLY A 28 -5.33 3.16 30.52
C GLY A 28 -5.53 4.58 29.98
N ILE A 29 -5.08 4.88 28.75
CA ILE A 29 -5.14 6.22 28.17
C ILE A 29 -6.46 6.49 27.44
N SER A 30 -6.86 7.78 27.38
CA SER A 30 -8.01 8.21 26.57
C SER A 30 -7.74 8.09 25.07
N GLN A 31 -8.80 8.03 24.25
CA GLN A 31 -8.69 7.96 22.80
C GLN A 31 -8.00 9.22 22.20
N SER A 32 -8.24 10.40 22.76
CA SER A 32 -7.55 11.64 22.38
C SER A 32 -6.05 11.60 22.71
N ALA A 33 -5.68 11.10 23.89
CA ALA A 33 -4.29 10.91 24.27
C ALA A 33 -3.60 9.89 23.37
N MET A 34 -4.30 8.81 23.00
CA MET A 34 -3.79 7.81 22.07
C MET A 34 -3.57 8.39 20.67
N SER A 35 -4.53 9.14 20.13
CA SER A 35 -4.38 9.84 18.84
C SER A 35 -3.11 10.72 18.81
N ASN A 36 -2.92 11.54 19.84
CA ASN A 36 -1.74 12.38 19.99
C ASN A 36 -0.44 11.56 20.11
N CYS A 37 -0.47 10.43 20.81
CA CYS A 37 0.68 9.53 20.91
C CYS A 37 1.02 8.90 19.55
N LEU A 38 0.01 8.48 18.77
CA LEU A 38 0.21 7.94 17.43
C LEU A 38 0.84 8.98 16.52
N ALA A 39 0.30 10.20 16.50
CA ALA A 39 0.83 11.28 15.68
C ALA A 39 2.31 11.55 15.99
N GLN A 40 2.64 11.72 17.28
CA GLN A 40 4.03 11.94 17.72
C GLN A 40 4.95 10.76 17.37
N PHE A 41 4.45 9.52 17.51
CA PHE A 41 5.20 8.33 17.16
C PHE A 41 5.45 8.23 15.66
N LEU A 42 4.42 8.45 14.83
CA LEU A 42 4.53 8.40 13.37
C LEU A 42 5.45 9.49 12.84
N GLU A 43 5.37 10.71 13.38
CA GLU A 43 6.26 11.81 13.00
C GLU A 43 7.73 11.49 13.37
N ALA A 44 7.96 10.90 14.55
CA ALA A 44 9.29 10.43 14.95
C ALA A 44 9.81 9.29 14.06
N LEU A 45 8.92 8.38 13.64
CA LEU A 45 9.24 7.29 12.74
C LEU A 45 9.60 7.83 11.35
N GLN A 46 8.83 8.78 10.81
CA GLN A 46 9.09 9.40 9.51
C GLN A 46 10.46 10.07 9.45
N ARG A 47 10.86 10.80 10.49
CA ARG A 47 12.21 11.43 10.55
C ARG A 47 13.34 10.40 10.54
N ARG A 48 13.09 9.18 11.01
CA ARG A 48 14.05 8.08 11.05
C ARG A 48 13.89 7.10 9.89
N ALA A 49 12.80 7.19 9.13
CA ALA A 49 12.42 6.22 8.12
C ALA A 49 13.53 6.02 7.09
N GLY A 50 14.15 7.10 6.59
CA GLY A 50 15.25 7.00 5.62
C GLY A 50 16.52 6.30 6.13
N ARG A 51 16.67 6.10 7.45
CA ARG A 51 17.78 5.32 8.03
C ARG A 51 17.50 3.82 8.11
N TYR A 52 16.23 3.43 8.18
CA TYR A 52 15.81 2.04 8.41
C TYR A 52 15.06 1.42 7.22
N ILE A 53 14.46 2.25 6.38
CA ILE A 53 13.75 1.86 5.17
C ILE A 53 14.68 2.19 4.00
N VAL A 54 15.38 1.18 3.52
CA VAL A 54 16.16 1.23 2.30
C VAL A 54 15.44 0.36 1.28
N PHE A 55 14.97 0.98 0.20
CA PHE A 55 14.42 0.23 -0.92
C PHE A 55 15.59 -0.38 -1.69
N PRO A 56 15.54 -1.69 -2.02
CA PRO A 56 16.58 -2.30 -2.82
C PRO A 56 16.64 -1.60 -4.19
N GLU A 57 17.85 -1.38 -4.71
CA GLU A 57 18.01 -0.97 -6.10
C GLU A 57 17.32 -1.99 -7.01
N ILE A 58 16.61 -1.49 -8.02
CA ILE A 58 15.93 -2.33 -9.00
C ILE A 58 17.01 -3.14 -9.73
N GLN A 59 17.20 -4.39 -9.32
CA GLN A 59 18.20 -5.27 -9.92
C GLN A 59 17.79 -5.56 -11.38
N ARG A 60 18.76 -5.38 -12.29
CA ARG A 60 18.61 -5.64 -13.72
C ARG A 60 18.14 -7.09 -13.94
N GLY A 61 17.01 -7.28 -14.63
CA GLY A 61 16.52 -8.59 -15.06
C GLY A 61 15.44 -9.26 -14.20
N ALA A 62 14.98 -8.64 -13.10
CA ALA A 62 13.89 -9.20 -12.29
C ALA A 62 12.54 -8.55 -12.63
N GLY A 63 11.58 -9.34 -13.11
CA GLY A 63 10.20 -8.89 -13.27
C GLY A 63 9.61 -8.46 -11.93
N ALA A 64 9.24 -7.19 -11.81
CA ALA A 64 8.67 -6.65 -10.58
C ALA A 64 7.15 -6.54 -10.70
N GLY A 65 6.41 -7.10 -9.74
CA GLY A 65 4.96 -7.00 -9.71
C GLY A 65 4.53 -5.63 -9.21
N ALA A 66 3.58 -4.98 -9.88
CA ALA A 66 2.93 -3.75 -9.46
C ALA A 66 1.43 -3.98 -9.27
N ALA A 67 0.90 -3.64 -8.09
CA ALA A 67 -0.53 -3.68 -7.80
C ALA A 67 -0.91 -2.52 -6.89
N SER A 68 -2.15 -2.06 -7.02
CA SER A 68 -2.70 -1.05 -6.13
C SER A 68 -3.55 -1.71 -5.05
N GLY A 69 -3.29 -1.36 -3.79
CA GLY A 69 -4.20 -1.59 -2.66
C GLY A 69 -4.91 -0.30 -2.27
N SER A 70 -6.04 -0.40 -1.59
CA SER A 70 -6.71 0.74 -0.95
C SER A 70 -6.55 0.61 0.57
N ALA A 71 -6.19 1.69 1.25
CA ALA A 71 -6.19 1.81 2.70
C ALA A 71 -7.39 2.69 3.12
N SER A 72 -8.29 2.17 3.94
CA SER A 72 -9.48 2.90 4.37
C SER A 72 -9.12 4.01 5.36
N GLY A 73 -9.62 5.23 5.14
CA GLY A 73 -9.46 6.33 6.08
C GLY A 73 -10.49 7.43 5.90
N SER A 74 -10.87 8.10 6.99
CA SER A 74 -11.89 9.17 6.99
C SER A 74 -11.29 10.49 6.48
N ALA A 75 -11.88 11.12 5.46
CA ALA A 75 -11.48 12.44 4.99
C ALA A 75 -12.49 13.51 5.47
N LEU A 76 -12.02 14.55 6.16
CA LEU A 76 -12.80 15.76 6.47
C LEU A 76 -12.16 16.94 5.74
N GLY A 77 -12.86 17.47 4.73
CA GLY A 77 -12.42 18.57 3.86
C GLY A 77 -13.19 18.57 2.52
N SER A 78 -13.23 19.72 1.84
CA SER A 78 -14.12 20.13 0.72
C SER A 78 -14.25 19.22 -0.51
N ASN A 79 -13.63 18.04 -0.53
CA ASN A 79 -13.70 17.08 -1.64
C ASN A 79 -13.89 15.63 -1.16
N GLU A 80 -14.77 15.44 -0.18
CA GLU A 80 -15.14 14.14 0.41
C GLU A 80 -15.45 13.06 -0.65
N ALA A 81 -16.13 13.44 -1.74
CA ALA A 81 -16.50 12.55 -2.83
C ALA A 81 -15.29 11.90 -3.51
N ALA A 82 -14.15 12.60 -3.59
CA ALA A 82 -12.93 12.06 -4.20
C ALA A 82 -12.33 10.90 -3.40
N TYR A 83 -12.60 10.82 -2.09
CA TYR A 83 -12.05 9.75 -1.25
C TYR A 83 -12.96 8.52 -1.19
N ARG A 84 -14.16 8.56 -1.75
CA ARG A 84 -15.06 7.40 -1.79
C ARG A 84 -14.60 6.39 -2.83
N ASN A 85 -14.38 5.16 -2.39
CA ASN A 85 -14.11 4.03 -3.29
C ASN A 85 -15.42 3.41 -3.81
N ALA A 86 -15.29 2.43 -4.73
CA ALA A 86 -16.42 1.69 -5.30
C ALA A 86 -17.25 0.91 -4.25
N GLY A 87 -16.71 0.69 -3.05
CA GLY A 87 -17.42 0.10 -1.92
C GLY A 87 -18.14 1.13 -1.04
N ASN A 88 -18.24 2.40 -1.45
CA ASN A 88 -18.82 3.50 -0.68
C ASN A 88 -18.12 3.83 0.65
N PHE A 89 -16.83 3.50 0.78
CA PHE A 89 -16.02 3.89 1.95
C PHE A 89 -14.98 4.93 1.59
N HIS A 90 -14.65 5.82 2.53
CA HIS A 90 -13.52 6.75 2.38
C HIS A 90 -12.19 5.99 2.49
N SER A 91 -11.30 6.22 1.52
CA SER A 91 -10.01 5.55 1.45
C SER A 91 -8.97 6.38 0.71
N VAL A 92 -7.70 6.10 1.01
CA VAL A 92 -6.53 6.54 0.27
C VAL A 92 -5.99 5.35 -0.51
N LYS A 93 -5.71 5.56 -1.79
CA LYS A 93 -5.14 4.54 -2.68
C LYS A 93 -3.63 4.48 -2.53
N MET A 94 -3.12 3.25 -2.46
CA MET A 94 -1.72 2.90 -2.32
C MET A 94 -1.28 2.03 -3.50
N GLN A 95 -0.36 2.51 -4.32
CA GLN A 95 0.36 1.68 -5.29
C GLN A 95 1.58 1.06 -4.61
N VAL A 96 1.79 -0.23 -4.82
CA VAL A 96 2.95 -0.97 -4.29
C VAL A 96 3.59 -1.76 -5.41
N VAL A 97 4.91 -1.69 -5.47
CA VAL A 97 5.74 -2.51 -6.36
C VAL A 97 6.66 -3.36 -5.51
N CYS A 98 6.80 -4.63 -5.87
CA CYS A 98 7.75 -5.53 -5.24
C CYS A 98 8.53 -6.33 -6.29
N ASP A 99 9.70 -6.80 -5.91
CA ASP A 99 10.47 -7.75 -6.71
C ASP A 99 9.90 -9.18 -6.62
N ALA A 100 10.56 -10.12 -7.31
CA ALA A 100 10.19 -11.54 -7.31
C ALA A 100 10.37 -12.23 -5.95
N ALA A 101 11.18 -11.67 -5.05
CA ALA A 101 11.33 -12.15 -3.67
C ALA A 101 10.26 -11.56 -2.72
N GLY A 102 9.45 -10.62 -3.22
CA GLY A 102 8.43 -9.93 -2.44
C GLY A 102 8.97 -8.76 -1.64
N ALA A 103 10.23 -8.33 -1.85
CA ALA A 103 10.76 -7.11 -1.27
C ALA A 103 10.11 -5.91 -1.96
N ILE A 104 9.53 -5.02 -1.14
CA ILE A 104 8.87 -3.81 -1.66
C ILE A 104 9.96 -2.86 -2.17
N THR A 105 9.82 -2.40 -3.41
CA THR A 105 10.77 -1.51 -4.10
C THR A 105 10.21 -0.10 -4.30
N ASN A 106 8.89 0.03 -4.38
CA ASN A 106 8.23 1.33 -4.53
C ASN A 106 6.86 1.34 -3.86
N VAL A 107 6.52 2.48 -3.23
CA VAL A 107 5.22 2.72 -2.62
C VAL A 107 4.76 4.14 -2.91
N VAL A 108 3.51 4.30 -3.33
CA VAL A 108 2.86 5.60 -3.50
C VAL A 108 1.50 5.57 -2.82
N ALA A 109 1.35 6.27 -1.69
CA ALA A 109 0.15 6.23 -0.83
C ALA A 109 -0.45 7.63 -0.60
N LYS A 110 -0.75 8.36 -1.68
CA LYS A 110 -1.18 9.77 -1.62
C LYS A 110 -2.42 10.11 -2.44
N PHE A 111 -3.01 9.13 -3.12
CA PHE A 111 -4.12 9.38 -4.04
C PHE A 111 -5.47 9.12 -3.38
N PRO A 112 -6.52 9.86 -3.73
CA PRO A 112 -7.86 9.58 -3.24
C PRO A 112 -8.37 8.20 -3.70
N GLY A 113 -9.25 7.58 -2.90
CA GLY A 113 -9.77 6.23 -3.14
C GLY A 113 -10.55 6.05 -4.45
N SER A 114 -11.14 7.12 -4.98
CA SER A 114 -11.85 7.09 -6.28
C SER A 114 -10.91 7.10 -7.49
N CYS A 115 -9.63 7.46 -7.31
CA CYS A 115 -8.68 7.65 -8.39
C CYS A 115 -8.40 6.32 -9.13
N PRO A 116 -8.49 6.24 -10.47
CA PRO A 116 -8.15 5.02 -11.21
C PRO A 116 -6.70 4.58 -11.02
N ASN A 117 -6.43 3.27 -11.05
CA ASN A 117 -5.06 2.74 -10.88
C ASN A 117 -4.10 3.27 -11.97
N ALA A 118 -4.58 3.39 -13.21
CA ALA A 118 -3.84 4.02 -14.31
C ALA A 118 -3.38 5.45 -13.99
N ALA A 119 -4.27 6.29 -13.46
CA ALA A 119 -3.95 7.67 -13.10
C ALA A 119 -2.92 7.75 -11.95
N VAL A 120 -3.00 6.85 -10.98
CA VAL A 120 -2.00 6.74 -9.90
C VAL A 120 -0.62 6.42 -10.46
N LEU A 121 -0.55 5.47 -11.40
CA LEU A 121 0.71 5.10 -12.06
C LEU A 121 1.27 6.27 -12.87
N GLU A 122 0.48 6.90 -13.73
CA GLU A 122 0.92 8.02 -14.58
C GLU A 122 1.46 9.20 -13.77
N ASN A 123 0.89 9.45 -12.59
CA ASN A 123 1.33 10.51 -11.69
C ASN A 123 2.40 10.08 -10.67
N SER A 124 2.92 8.84 -10.81
CA SER A 124 4.00 8.32 -9.97
C SER A 124 5.38 8.74 -10.50
N ALA A 125 6.35 8.91 -9.59
CA ALA A 125 7.74 9.11 -10.01
C ALA A 125 8.31 7.89 -10.76
N LEU A 126 7.75 6.71 -10.47
CA LEU A 126 8.13 5.44 -11.12
C LEU A 126 7.81 5.45 -12.61
N ALA A 127 6.62 5.91 -13.00
CA ALA A 127 6.26 5.98 -14.42
C ALA A 127 7.18 6.94 -15.19
N ARG A 128 7.51 8.10 -14.63
CA ARG A 128 8.46 9.04 -15.25
C ARG A 128 9.84 8.43 -15.44
N LEU A 129 10.33 7.68 -14.44
CA LEU A 129 11.61 6.98 -14.52
C LEU A 129 11.61 5.94 -15.65
N LEU A 130 10.55 5.13 -15.75
CA LEU A 130 10.45 4.05 -16.73
C LEU A 130 10.12 4.52 -18.15
N GLU A 131 9.55 5.72 -18.32
CA GLU A 131 9.33 6.35 -19.62
C GLU A 131 10.59 7.06 -20.16
N GLY A 132 11.44 7.61 -19.28
CA GLY A 132 12.68 8.30 -19.66
C GLY A 132 13.91 7.40 -19.64
N GLU A 133 14.40 7.09 -18.44
CA GLU A 133 15.66 6.36 -18.19
C GLU A 133 15.37 4.91 -17.80
N ARG A 134 14.62 4.20 -18.65
CA ARG A 134 14.25 2.80 -18.36
C ARG A 134 15.51 1.94 -18.18
N PRO A 135 15.67 1.23 -17.05
CA PRO A 135 16.71 0.23 -16.92
C PRO A 135 16.48 -0.90 -17.93
N ASP A 136 17.51 -1.22 -18.72
CA ASP A 136 17.43 -2.32 -19.69
C ASP A 136 17.08 -3.64 -19.00
N GLY A 137 16.15 -4.39 -19.60
CA GLY A 137 15.71 -5.68 -19.10
C GLY A 137 14.79 -5.64 -17.87
N ALA A 138 14.26 -4.47 -17.49
CA ALA A 138 13.27 -4.36 -16.42
C ALA A 138 11.84 -4.24 -16.99
N TRP A 139 10.93 -5.08 -16.51
CA TRP A 139 9.50 -5.01 -16.78
C TRP A 139 8.70 -5.05 -15.49
N LEU A 140 7.65 -4.26 -15.46
CA LEU A 140 6.61 -4.34 -14.45
C LEU A 140 5.47 -5.24 -14.91
N LEU A 141 4.87 -5.94 -13.97
CA LEU A 141 3.64 -6.69 -14.18
C LEU A 141 2.50 -5.96 -13.48
N GLY A 142 1.53 -5.46 -14.24
CA GLY A 142 0.30 -4.87 -13.73
C GLY A 142 -0.86 -5.84 -13.76
N ASP A 143 -1.86 -5.64 -12.92
CA ASP A 143 -3.16 -6.28 -13.11
C ASP A 143 -3.91 -5.64 -14.30
N GLY A 144 -5.11 -6.16 -14.63
CA GLY A 144 -5.92 -5.66 -15.74
C GLY A 144 -6.48 -4.25 -15.58
N SER A 145 -6.22 -3.56 -14.46
CA SER A 145 -6.65 -2.18 -14.24
C SER A 145 -5.64 -1.13 -14.71
N TYR A 146 -4.46 -1.58 -15.14
CA TYR A 146 -3.41 -0.73 -15.71
C TYR A 146 -3.40 -0.80 -17.24
N PRO A 147 -2.94 0.26 -17.91
CA PRO A 147 -2.71 0.22 -19.35
C PRO A 147 -1.44 -0.59 -19.69
N LEU A 148 -1.45 -1.27 -20.84
CA LEU A 148 -0.24 -1.87 -21.39
C LEU A 148 0.75 -0.77 -21.80
N LYS A 149 2.01 -0.88 -21.38
CA LYS A 149 3.10 0.03 -21.78
C LYS A 149 4.36 -0.77 -22.15
N PRO A 150 5.35 -0.19 -22.86
CA PRO A 150 6.59 -0.89 -23.22
C PRO A 150 7.36 -1.50 -22.03
N TRP A 151 7.12 -0.98 -20.83
CA TRP A 151 7.71 -1.42 -19.56
C TRP A 151 6.68 -2.00 -18.58
N LEU A 152 5.40 -2.07 -18.93
CA LEU A 152 4.33 -2.61 -18.08
C LEU A 152 3.50 -3.63 -18.85
N MET A 153 3.63 -4.89 -18.44
CA MET A 153 2.85 -5.99 -18.99
C MET A 153 1.55 -6.15 -18.20
N THR A 154 0.46 -6.46 -18.90
CA THR A 154 -0.86 -6.71 -18.32
C THR A 154 -1.37 -8.07 -18.80
N PRO A 155 -2.31 -8.72 -18.07
CA PRO A 155 -2.91 -9.95 -18.56
C PRO A 155 -3.63 -9.73 -19.90
N ILE A 156 -3.61 -10.74 -20.77
CA ILE A 156 -4.35 -10.75 -22.05
C ILE A 156 -5.84 -10.94 -21.73
N VAL A 157 -6.67 -10.05 -22.28
CA VAL A 157 -8.12 -10.14 -22.19
C VAL A 157 -8.62 -11.16 -23.22
N ALA A 158 -9.45 -12.10 -22.80
CA ALA A 158 -10.01 -13.16 -23.65
C ALA A 158 -8.95 -14.01 -24.39
N PRO A 159 -8.05 -14.69 -23.65
CA PRO A 159 -6.93 -15.44 -24.24
C PRO A 159 -7.41 -16.48 -25.25
N GLN A 160 -6.76 -16.53 -26.40
CA GLN A 160 -7.01 -17.47 -27.48
C GLN A 160 -5.85 -18.47 -27.57
N GLY A 161 -6.13 -19.70 -27.17
CA GLY A 161 -5.22 -20.83 -27.32
C GLY A 161 -4.14 -20.95 -26.23
N PRO A 162 -3.33 -22.02 -26.29
CA PRO A 162 -2.50 -22.45 -25.16
C PRO A 162 -1.39 -21.48 -24.76
N ALA A 163 -0.88 -20.69 -25.72
CA ALA A 163 0.21 -19.76 -25.47
C ALA A 163 -0.24 -18.57 -24.61
N GLU A 164 -1.39 -17.99 -24.92
CA GLU A 164 -1.96 -16.84 -24.19
C GLU A 164 -2.46 -17.26 -22.81
N GLU A 165 -3.08 -18.44 -22.71
CA GLU A 165 -3.45 -19.05 -21.43
C GLU A 165 -2.23 -19.27 -20.54
N ARG A 166 -1.13 -19.81 -21.10
CA ARG A 166 0.13 -20.01 -20.38
C ARG A 166 0.74 -18.69 -19.93
N TYR A 167 0.72 -17.66 -20.78
CA TYR A 167 1.16 -16.31 -20.40
C TYR A 167 0.35 -15.79 -19.21
N ASN A 168 -0.98 -15.82 -19.29
CA ASN A 168 -1.85 -15.36 -18.21
C ASN A 168 -1.63 -16.16 -16.92
N ALA A 169 -1.43 -17.47 -17.00
CA ALA A 169 -1.14 -18.30 -15.83
C ALA A 169 0.16 -17.87 -15.12
N LEU A 170 1.23 -17.65 -15.88
CA LEU A 170 2.50 -17.17 -15.36
C LEU A 170 2.38 -15.74 -14.80
N HIS A 171 1.66 -14.87 -15.50
CA HIS A 171 1.39 -13.50 -15.06
C HIS A 171 0.67 -13.47 -13.71
N HIS A 172 -0.37 -14.28 -13.55
CA HIS A 172 -1.10 -14.42 -12.29
C HIS A 172 -0.23 -15.00 -11.17
N ALA A 173 0.61 -16.00 -11.48
CA ALA A 173 1.53 -16.58 -10.50
C ALA A 173 2.54 -15.55 -9.98
N ALA A 174 3.10 -14.73 -10.87
CA ALA A 174 4.02 -13.66 -10.53
C ALA A 174 3.34 -12.57 -9.68
N LEU A 175 2.16 -12.10 -10.07
CA LEU A 175 1.34 -11.19 -9.24
C LEU A 175 0.95 -11.81 -7.89
N GLY A 176 0.93 -13.14 -7.79
CA GLY A 176 0.74 -13.88 -6.55
C GLY A 176 1.78 -13.54 -5.47
N VAL A 177 3.03 -13.26 -5.85
CA VAL A 177 4.09 -12.81 -4.92
C VAL A 177 3.66 -11.52 -4.23
N LEU A 178 3.28 -10.51 -5.03
CA LEU A 178 2.84 -9.22 -4.51
C LEU A 178 1.59 -9.33 -3.62
N ARG A 179 0.60 -10.14 -4.04
CA ARG A 179 -0.60 -10.38 -3.22
C ARG A 179 -0.24 -10.97 -1.86
N ARG A 180 0.71 -11.92 -1.81
CA ARG A 180 1.23 -12.46 -0.55
C ARG A 180 1.96 -11.39 0.24
N THR A 181 2.82 -10.57 -0.36
CA THR A 181 3.51 -9.47 0.33
C THR A 181 2.52 -8.49 0.98
N LEU A 182 1.49 -8.08 0.23
CA LEU A 182 0.43 -7.21 0.76
C LEU A 182 -0.38 -7.89 1.88
N ALA A 183 -0.63 -9.20 1.78
CA ALA A 183 -1.26 -9.95 2.85
C ALA A 183 -0.39 -9.95 4.12
N HIS A 184 0.92 -10.23 4.01
CA HIS A 184 1.84 -10.16 5.16
C HIS A 184 1.88 -8.77 5.79
N LEU A 185 1.85 -7.71 4.97
CA LEU A 185 1.80 -6.33 5.45
C LEU A 185 0.53 -6.08 6.27
N ARG A 186 -0.65 -6.50 5.77
CA ARG A 186 -1.93 -6.40 6.49
C ARG A 186 -1.98 -7.27 7.74
N LEU A 187 -1.30 -8.42 7.76
CA LEU A 187 -1.22 -9.28 8.94
C LEU A 187 -0.37 -8.63 10.06
N ARG A 188 0.71 -7.93 9.70
CA ARG A 188 1.58 -7.21 10.65
C ARG A 188 0.97 -5.90 11.12
N PHE A 189 0.42 -5.13 10.20
CA PHE A 189 -0.23 -3.85 10.45
C PHE A 189 -1.74 -4.01 10.28
N ARG A 190 -2.40 -4.53 11.32
CA ARG A 190 -3.86 -4.76 11.28
C ARG A 190 -4.67 -3.49 11.11
N CYS A 191 -4.07 -2.34 11.41
CA CYS A 191 -4.66 -1.05 11.10
C CYS A 191 -4.86 -0.81 9.58
N LEU A 192 -4.24 -1.62 8.72
CA LEU A 192 -4.45 -1.62 7.26
C LEU A 192 -5.50 -2.64 6.79
N ASP A 193 -6.06 -3.46 7.70
CA ASP A 193 -7.04 -4.50 7.40
C ASP A 193 -8.45 -4.08 7.87
N PRO A 194 -9.27 -3.50 6.97
CA PRO A 194 -10.61 -3.05 7.34
C PRO A 194 -11.57 -4.21 7.66
N ALA A 195 -11.26 -5.46 7.25
CA ALA A 195 -12.17 -6.59 7.38
C ALA A 195 -12.12 -7.32 8.73
N ARG A 196 -11.05 -7.13 9.53
CA ARG A 196 -10.82 -7.89 10.79
C ARG A 196 -10.69 -7.02 12.05
N GLY A 197 -11.45 -5.91 12.10
CA GLY A 197 -11.59 -5.11 13.32
C GLY A 197 -10.68 -3.89 13.43
N GLY A 198 -9.95 -3.54 12.36
CA GLY A 198 -9.11 -2.34 12.33
C GLY A 198 -9.85 -1.02 12.12
N GLY A 199 -11.16 -1.05 11.88
CA GLY A 199 -11.94 0.14 11.49
C GLY A 199 -11.35 0.86 10.25
N PRO A 200 -12.00 1.91 9.75
CA PRO A 200 -11.30 2.87 8.91
C PRO A 200 -10.22 3.57 9.76
N LEU A 201 -9.00 3.74 9.23
CA LEU A 201 -8.01 4.59 9.86
C LEU A 201 -8.60 6.00 9.98
N GLN A 202 -8.96 6.41 11.19
CA GLN A 202 -9.44 7.76 11.43
C GLN A 202 -8.24 8.72 11.36
N TYR A 203 -7.85 9.09 10.15
CA TYR A 203 -6.83 10.10 9.92
C TYR A 203 -7.50 11.47 9.91
N ALA A 204 -7.18 12.29 10.91
CA ALA A 204 -7.36 13.72 10.84
C ALA A 204 -5.95 14.32 10.67
N PRO A 205 -5.66 15.09 9.60
CA PRO A 205 -4.44 15.89 9.55
C PRO A 205 -4.40 16.91 10.69
#